data_AF-A0A8T7DGQ7-F1
#
_entry.id   AF-A0A8T7DGQ7-F1
#
_cell.length_a   1.000
_cell.length_b   1.000
_cell.length_c   1.000
_cell.angle_alpha   90.00
_cell.angle_beta   90.00
_cell.angle_gamma   90.00
#
_symmetry.space_group_name_H-M   'P 1'
#
loop_
_entity.id
_entity.type
_entity.pdbx_description
1 polymer ?
#
loop_
_entity_poly.entity_id
_entity_poly.type
_entity_poly.pdbx_seq_one_letter_code
_entity_poly.pdbx_strand_id
1 'polypeptide(L)'
;MTKLFRYLLASTFFISATVNAEVATVCDAGCDHNTIKDADFATSLGAIIQVKTAKTYNEHDLTLSGKTLISDGGPAAYIINGSGCMNNVVSTGAGGSIEGFTITGCQKTGTSNNGAGLVSNGNTN
;
A
#
# COMPACT_ATOMS: atom_id res chain seq x y z
N MET A 1 -22.64 -1.01 64.10
CA MET A 1 -22.69 -0.08 62.96
C MET A 1 -21.79 -0.60 61.85
N THR A 2 -22.42 -0.98 60.75
CA THR A 2 -21.85 -1.48 59.50
C THR A 2 -21.00 -0.42 58.80
N LYS A 3 -19.76 -0.74 58.43
CA LYS A 3 -19.10 -0.10 57.28
C LYS A 3 -18.51 -1.17 56.38
N LEU A 4 -19.38 -1.60 55.48
CA LEU A 4 -19.07 -2.32 54.25
C LEU A 4 -17.96 -1.58 53.50
N PHE A 5 -16.72 -2.05 53.60
CA PHE A 5 -15.66 -1.72 52.65
C PHE A 5 -15.90 -2.54 51.38
N ARG A 6 -16.95 -2.17 50.65
CA ARG A 6 -17.35 -2.72 49.34
C ARG A 6 -17.15 -1.67 48.26
N TYR A 7 -15.91 -1.35 47.94
CA TYR A 7 -15.56 -0.57 46.76
C TYR A 7 -14.13 -0.96 46.41
N LEU A 8 -13.75 -1.33 45.19
CA LEU A 8 -14.43 -1.52 43.93
C LEU A 8 -13.26 -2.14 43.12
N LEU A 9 -13.24 -3.44 42.86
CA LEU A 9 -12.24 -4.02 41.94
C LEU A 9 -12.56 -3.43 40.56
N ALA A 10 -11.89 -2.33 40.23
CA ALA A 10 -11.92 -1.72 38.92
C ALA A 10 -11.19 -2.68 37.97
N SER A 11 -11.93 -3.64 37.42
CA SER A 11 -11.48 -4.44 36.29
C SER A 11 -11.39 -3.52 35.08
N THR A 12 -10.23 -2.88 34.91
CA THR A 12 -9.85 -2.22 33.65
C THR A 12 -9.70 -3.31 32.59
N PHE A 13 -10.81 -3.59 31.91
CA PHE A 13 -10.81 -4.40 30.71
C PHE A 13 -10.14 -3.57 29.60
N PHE A 14 -8.84 -3.73 29.44
CA PHE A 14 -8.10 -3.18 28.30
C PHE A 14 -8.61 -3.89 27.04
N ILE A 15 -9.55 -3.26 26.34
CA ILE A 15 -9.92 -3.67 24.99
C ILE A 15 -8.75 -3.26 24.09
N SER A 16 -7.79 -4.17 23.90
CA SER A 16 -6.82 -4.03 22.83
C SER A 16 -7.57 -4.11 21.51
N ALA A 17 -7.81 -2.96 20.87
CA ALA A 17 -8.26 -2.94 19.49
C ALA A 17 -7.12 -3.54 18.66
N THR A 18 -7.25 -4.81 18.29
CA THR A 18 -6.45 -5.40 17.22
C THR A 18 -6.83 -4.67 15.95
N VAL A 19 -6.02 -3.69 15.57
CA VAL A 19 -6.13 -3.00 14.29
C VAL A 19 -5.71 -4.04 13.25
N ASN A 20 -6.67 -4.82 12.76
CA ASN A 20 -6.42 -5.66 11.60
C ASN A 20 -6.18 -4.71 10.43
N ALA A 21 -4.96 -4.71 9.90
CA ALA A 21 -4.67 -3.98 8.68
C ALA A 21 -5.63 -4.49 7.59
N GLU A 22 -6.36 -3.57 6.98
CA GLU A 22 -7.24 -3.87 5.85
C GLU A 22 -6.39 -4.46 4.72
N VAL A 23 -6.80 -5.61 4.19
CA VAL A 23 -6.10 -6.26 3.08
C VAL A 23 -7.04 -6.33 1.88
N ALA A 24 -6.64 -5.75 0.75
CA ALA A 24 -7.34 -5.83 -0.52
C ALA A 24 -6.49 -6.57 -1.55
N THR A 25 -7.13 -7.40 -2.37
CA THR A 25 -6.46 -8.21 -3.37
C THR A 25 -6.64 -7.67 -4.78
N VAL A 26 -5.60 -7.79 -5.61
CA VAL A 26 -5.62 -7.37 -7.03
C VAL A 26 -5.20 -8.52 -7.94
N CYS A 27 -6.05 -8.87 -8.90
CA CYS A 27 -5.77 -9.81 -9.99
C CYS A 27 -6.80 -9.71 -11.13
N ASP A 28 -6.62 -10.45 -12.23
CA ASP A 28 -7.53 -10.40 -13.39
C ASP A 28 -8.95 -10.88 -13.09
N ALA A 29 -9.10 -11.86 -12.19
CA ALA A 29 -10.39 -12.43 -11.85
C ALA A 29 -10.36 -13.06 -10.45
N GLY A 30 -11.44 -12.89 -9.69
CA GLY A 30 -11.60 -13.52 -8.38
C GLY A 30 -10.92 -12.79 -7.21
N CYS A 31 -10.33 -11.61 -7.45
CA CYS A 31 -9.84 -10.70 -6.42
C CYS A 31 -10.85 -9.58 -6.14
N ASP A 32 -10.59 -8.80 -5.09
CA ASP A 32 -11.41 -7.64 -4.71
C ASP A 32 -11.39 -6.55 -5.79
N HIS A 33 -10.26 -6.42 -6.49
CA HIS A 33 -10.04 -5.43 -7.55
C HIS A 33 -9.26 -6.00 -8.75
N ASN A 34 -9.42 -5.35 -9.90
CA ASN A 34 -8.76 -5.73 -11.15
C ASN A 34 -7.55 -4.85 -11.50
N THR A 35 -7.46 -3.66 -10.89
CA THR A 35 -6.37 -2.70 -11.05
C THR A 35 -5.81 -2.29 -9.69
N ILE A 36 -4.57 -1.82 -9.64
CA ILE A 36 -3.93 -1.36 -8.41
C ILE A 36 -4.54 -0.03 -7.97
N LYS A 37 -4.89 0.83 -8.95
CA LYS A 37 -5.52 2.12 -8.70
C LYS A 37 -6.90 2.01 -8.07
N ASP A 38 -7.71 1.05 -8.50
CA ASP A 38 -9.04 0.83 -7.91
C ASP A 38 -8.92 0.38 -6.45
N ALA A 39 -7.96 -0.50 -6.16
CA ALA A 39 -7.68 -0.93 -4.78
C ALA A 39 -7.18 0.21 -3.91
N ASP A 40 -6.31 1.09 -4.42
CA ASP A 40 -5.85 2.28 -3.70
C ASP A 40 -7.00 3.24 -3.37
N PHE A 41 -7.94 3.44 -4.30
CA PHE A 41 -9.10 4.31 -4.07
C PHE A 41 -10.10 3.70 -3.08
N ALA A 42 -10.27 2.37 -3.10
CA ALA A 42 -11.26 1.68 -2.27
C ALA A 42 -10.81 1.46 -0.81
N THR A 43 -9.50 1.46 -0.55
CA THR A 43 -8.94 1.10 0.76
C THR A 43 -8.52 2.30 1.61
N SER A 44 -8.47 2.10 2.93
CA SER A 44 -8.06 3.13 3.88
C SER A 44 -6.53 3.30 4.01
N LEU A 45 -6.09 4.36 4.69
CA LEU A 45 -4.66 4.56 5.00
C LEU A 45 -4.14 3.40 5.86
N GLY A 46 -2.91 2.95 5.58
CA GLY A 46 -2.30 1.78 6.24
C GLY A 46 -2.79 0.42 5.73
N ALA A 47 -3.67 0.40 4.72
CA ALA A 47 -4.09 -0.85 4.08
C ALA A 47 -2.94 -1.51 3.30
N ILE A 48 -3.05 -2.83 3.17
CA ILE A 48 -2.17 -3.68 2.37
C ILE A 48 -2.91 -4.06 1.08
N ILE A 49 -2.35 -3.65 -0.05
CA ILE A 49 -2.81 -4.04 -1.37
C ILE A 49 -1.92 -5.21 -1.83
N GLN A 50 -2.50 -6.41 -1.89
CA GLN A 50 -1.80 -7.63 -2.28
C GLN A 50 -2.11 -8.00 -3.73
N VAL A 51 -1.08 -7.99 -4.57
CA VAL A 51 -1.19 -8.37 -5.98
C VAL A 51 -0.86 -9.85 -6.13
N LYS A 52 -1.84 -10.63 -6.62
CA LYS A 52 -1.82 -12.10 -6.56
C LYS A 52 -1.57 -12.84 -7.88
N THR A 53 -1.49 -12.11 -8.99
CA THR A 53 -1.27 -12.74 -10.30
C THR A 53 -0.20 -12.02 -11.10
N ALA A 54 0.87 -12.78 -11.39
CA ALA A 54 2.06 -12.33 -12.09
C ALA A 54 1.70 -11.81 -13.48
N LYS A 55 1.74 -10.49 -13.65
CA LYS A 55 1.49 -9.83 -14.94
C LYS A 55 2.07 -8.41 -14.96
N THR A 56 1.96 -7.80 -16.14
CA THR A 56 2.19 -6.37 -16.34
C THR A 56 0.91 -5.59 -16.03
N TYR A 57 0.97 -4.70 -15.04
CA TYR A 57 -0.07 -3.73 -14.72
C TYR A 57 0.30 -2.42 -15.40
N ASN A 58 -0.51 -1.98 -16.38
CA ASN A 58 -0.31 -0.70 -17.05
C ASN A 58 -0.95 0.40 -16.19
N GLU A 59 -0.18 0.93 -15.26
CA GLU A 59 -0.63 1.97 -14.33
C GLU A 59 0.07 3.29 -14.67
N HIS A 60 -0.71 4.37 -14.69
CA HIS A 60 -0.20 5.72 -14.94
C HIS A 60 -0.55 6.61 -13.74
N ASP A 61 0.43 7.39 -13.27
CA ASP A 61 0.30 8.31 -12.15
C ASP A 61 -0.20 7.64 -10.85
N LEU A 62 0.24 6.41 -10.56
CA LEU A 62 -0.17 5.69 -9.36
C LEU A 62 0.39 6.40 -8.12
N THR A 63 -0.48 6.79 -7.18
CA THR A 63 -0.07 7.44 -5.93
C THR A 63 -0.57 6.65 -4.75
N LEU A 64 0.33 5.93 -4.06
CA LEU A 64 0.00 5.18 -2.86
C LEU A 64 0.07 6.09 -1.64
N SER A 65 -1.05 6.66 -1.23
CA SER A 65 -1.13 7.53 -0.06
C SER A 65 -1.05 6.72 1.24
N GLY A 66 0.14 6.46 1.74
CA GLY A 66 0.32 5.80 3.05
C GLY A 66 -0.15 4.34 3.11
N LYS A 67 -0.14 3.65 1.96
CA LYS A 67 -0.53 2.25 1.82
C LYS A 67 0.65 1.39 1.40
N THR A 68 0.56 0.11 1.72
CA THR A 68 1.58 -0.87 1.37
C THR A 68 1.12 -1.69 0.17
N LEU A 69 1.88 -1.67 -0.91
CA LEU A 69 1.65 -2.51 -2.08
C LEU A 69 2.64 -3.67 -2.06
N ILE A 70 2.14 -4.90 -1.98
CA ILE A 70 2.96 -6.13 -1.95
C ILE A 70 2.62 -7.06 -3.12
N SER A 71 3.65 -7.66 -3.70
CA SER A 71 3.49 -8.80 -4.62
C SER A 71 3.56 -10.11 -3.84
N ASP A 72 2.81 -11.12 -4.25
CA ASP A 72 2.94 -12.47 -3.67
C ASP A 72 3.97 -13.38 -4.37
N GLY A 73 4.47 -13.01 -5.56
CA GLY A 73 5.40 -13.83 -6.35
C GLY A 73 6.77 -13.19 -6.63
N GLY A 74 7.08 -12.07 -5.97
CA GLY A 74 8.39 -11.41 -6.02
C GLY A 74 8.61 -10.50 -7.23
N PRO A 75 9.71 -9.73 -7.25
CA PRO A 75 9.91 -8.59 -8.15
C PRO A 75 9.90 -8.93 -9.64
N ALA A 76 10.35 -10.12 -10.05
CA ALA A 76 10.37 -10.50 -11.46
C ALA A 76 9.00 -10.95 -12.00
N ALA A 77 8.06 -11.29 -11.12
CA ALA A 77 6.75 -11.79 -11.50
C ALA A 77 5.74 -10.66 -11.78
N TYR A 78 5.98 -9.45 -11.26
CA TYR A 78 5.03 -8.35 -11.32
C TYR A 78 5.69 -7.08 -11.84
N ILE A 79 5.19 -6.60 -12.98
CA ILE A 79 5.70 -5.40 -13.63
C ILE A 79 4.66 -4.29 -13.52
N ILE A 80 5.00 -3.16 -12.92
CA ILE A 80 4.21 -1.92 -13.05
C ILE A 80 4.80 -1.15 -14.22
N ASN A 81 4.06 -1.05 -15.31
CA ASN A 81 4.51 -0.41 -16.54
C ASN A 81 3.84 0.96 -16.71
N GLY A 82 4.63 2.02 -16.63
CA GLY A 82 4.18 3.39 -16.89
C GLY A 82 4.31 3.86 -18.33
N SER A 83 4.73 3.04 -19.30
CA SER A 83 5.00 3.50 -20.68
C SER A 83 3.94 4.47 -21.24
N GLY A 84 4.35 5.68 -21.66
CA GLY A 84 3.44 6.70 -22.20
C GLY A 84 3.04 7.82 -21.24
N CYS A 85 3.44 7.77 -19.97
CA CYS A 85 3.26 8.90 -19.03
C CYS A 85 4.30 10.03 -19.23
N MET A 86 3.93 11.26 -18.86
CA MET A 86 4.84 12.41 -18.77
C MET A 86 5.46 12.58 -17.36
N ASN A 87 4.97 11.82 -16.38
CA ASN A 87 5.28 11.95 -14.95
C ASN A 87 5.84 10.63 -14.37
N ASN A 88 5.94 10.56 -13.05
CA ASN A 88 6.39 9.35 -12.32
C ASN A 88 5.41 8.19 -12.55
N VAL A 89 5.94 6.96 -12.61
CA VAL A 89 5.12 5.75 -12.75
C VAL A 89 4.38 5.48 -11.44
N VAL A 90 5.10 5.55 -10.32
CA VAL A 90 4.53 5.39 -8.98
C VAL A 90 5.11 6.44 -8.02
N SER A 91 4.24 7.00 -7.19
CA SER A 91 4.56 7.89 -6.08
C SER A 91 4.08 7.26 -4.77
N THR A 92 4.90 7.28 -3.72
CA THR A 92 4.46 6.87 -2.38
C THR A 92 4.38 8.10 -1.47
N GLY A 93 3.26 8.23 -0.78
CA GLY A 93 3.11 9.17 0.33
C GLY A 93 3.82 8.67 1.59
N ALA A 94 3.92 9.53 2.60
CA ALA A 94 4.49 9.17 3.90
C ALA A 94 3.81 7.92 4.49
N GLY A 95 4.61 6.95 4.92
CA GLY A 95 4.13 5.67 5.45
C GLY A 95 3.72 4.64 4.40
N GLY A 96 3.83 4.94 3.10
CA GLY A 96 3.57 3.97 2.03
C GLY A 96 4.83 3.18 1.66
N SER A 97 4.63 1.92 1.27
CA SER A 97 5.72 1.04 0.81
C SER A 97 5.32 0.23 -0.44
N ILE A 98 6.33 -0.17 -1.23
CA ILE A 98 6.17 -1.03 -2.40
C ILE A 98 7.17 -2.16 -2.29
N GLU A 99 6.71 -3.40 -2.35
CA GLU A 99 7.54 -4.58 -2.14
C GLU A 99 7.26 -5.65 -3.20
N GLY A 100 8.33 -6.14 -3.83
CA GLY A 100 8.24 -7.25 -4.77
C GLY A 100 7.72 -6.87 -6.16
N PHE A 101 8.00 -5.66 -6.65
CA PHE A 101 7.68 -5.26 -8.02
C PHE A 101 8.92 -4.88 -8.81
N THR A 102 8.92 -5.18 -10.10
CA THR A 102 9.73 -4.47 -11.08
C THR A 102 8.91 -3.31 -11.61
N ILE A 103 9.50 -2.12 -11.63
CA ILE A 103 8.84 -0.94 -12.20
C ILE A 103 9.55 -0.60 -13.49
N THR A 104 8.77 -0.43 -14.56
CA THR A 104 9.26 -0.13 -15.92
C THR A 104 8.46 1.02 -16.51
N GLY A 105 9.00 1.66 -17.54
CA GLY A 105 8.37 2.85 -18.14
C GLY A 105 8.77 4.18 -17.47
N CYS A 106 8.33 5.27 -18.10
CA CYS A 106 8.63 6.70 -17.85
C CYS A 106 10.02 7.05 -17.28
N GLN A 107 10.85 7.60 -18.17
CA GLN A 107 11.99 8.43 -17.79
C GLN A 107 11.48 9.86 -17.56
N LYS A 108 11.61 10.37 -16.34
CA LYS A 108 11.59 11.83 -16.15
C LYS A 108 12.89 12.36 -16.76
N THR A 109 12.80 13.02 -17.91
CA THR A 109 13.90 13.81 -18.47
C THR A 109 14.18 14.98 -17.52
N GLY A 110 15.08 14.82 -16.55
CA GLY A 110 15.57 15.99 -15.82
C GLY A 110 16.24 15.84 -14.47
N THR A 111 16.31 14.69 -13.80
CA THR A 111 17.15 14.60 -12.58
C THR A 111 17.48 13.15 -12.21
N SER A 112 18.78 12.83 -12.28
CA SER A 112 19.47 11.62 -11.78
C SER A 112 19.00 10.24 -12.25
N ASN A 113 19.71 9.76 -13.27
CA ASN A 113 20.21 8.40 -13.51
C ASN A 113 19.62 7.20 -12.72
N ASN A 114 19.15 6.24 -13.51
CA ASN A 114 18.89 4.81 -13.24
C ASN A 114 17.56 4.44 -12.57
N GLY A 115 16.61 4.01 -13.41
CA GLY A 115 15.41 3.27 -13.00
C GLY A 115 14.10 3.97 -13.36
N ALA A 116 13.11 3.19 -13.80
CA ALA A 116 11.76 3.68 -14.03
C ALA A 116 11.23 4.46 -12.83
N GLY A 117 10.58 5.60 -13.08
CA GLY A 117 10.31 6.66 -12.10
C GLY A 117 9.50 6.23 -10.87
N LEU A 118 10.23 5.83 -9.83
CA LEU A 118 9.79 5.75 -8.44
C LEU A 118 10.12 7.06 -7.72
N VAL A 119 9.13 7.73 -7.14
CA VAL A 119 9.38 8.84 -6.22
C VAL A 119 8.80 8.50 -4.86
N SER A 120 9.69 8.30 -3.88
CA SER A 120 9.32 8.23 -2.47
C SER A 120 9.34 9.64 -1.89
N ASN A 121 8.17 10.18 -1.53
CA ASN A 121 8.12 11.44 -0.78
C ASN A 121 8.38 11.14 0.69
N GLY A 122 9.65 10.91 1.02
CA GLY A 122 10.13 10.72 2.38
C GLY A 122 10.10 12.04 3.15
N ASN A 123 8.91 12.47 3.59
CA ASN A 123 8.83 13.45 4.66
C ASN A 123 9.08 12.72 5.99
N THR A 124 10.36 12.56 6.33
CA THR A 124 10.79 12.17 7.68
C THR A 124 10.64 13.40 8.57
N ASN A 125 9.51 13.51 9.26
CA ASN A 125 9.42 14.37 10.45
C ASN A 125 10.20 13.74 11.61
#